data_AF-D8GK15-F1
#
_entry.id   AF-D8GK15-F1
#
_cell.length_a   1.000
_cell.length_b   1.000
_cell.length_c   1.000
_cell.angle_alpha   90.00
_cell.angle_beta   90.00
_cell.angle_gamma   90.00
#
_symmetry.space_group_name_H-M   'P 1'
#
loop_
_entity.id
_entity.type
_entity.pdbx_description
1 polymer ?
#
loop_
_entity_poly.entity_id
_entity_poly.type
_entity_poly.pdbx_seq_one_letter_code
_entity_poly.pdbx_strand_id
1 'polypeptide(L)'
;MLRKKTNFQSFQSSKGGRMIPLYFDMFDSEAWQSLSANAIKLYLHMLRKYAAKYVKGELLRCNKDNISMPRSEYLKFMAKNTFEKCVDELIDYGFIRIVEYKPMAGSRKVIIYGFNDMWKKYGTDKFHVKEEWKRAKHRSYI
;
A
#
# COMPACT_ATOMS: atom_id res chain seq x y z
N MET A 1 -39.75 10.09 6.17
CA MET A 1 -38.29 9.87 6.33
C MET A 1 -37.71 9.39 5.02
N LEU A 2 -36.77 10.12 4.41
CA LEU A 2 -36.00 9.60 3.28
C LEU A 2 -35.16 8.42 3.80
N ARG A 3 -35.43 7.19 3.35
CA ARG A 3 -34.52 6.05 3.60
C ARG A 3 -33.18 6.41 2.96
N LYS A 4 -32.11 6.51 3.75
CA LYS A 4 -30.73 6.58 3.23
C LYS A 4 -30.57 5.41 2.25
N LYS A 5 -30.19 5.69 1.01
CA LYS A 5 -29.86 4.64 0.02
C LYS A 5 -28.85 3.68 0.67
N THR A 6 -29.24 2.41 0.80
CA THR A 6 -28.35 1.33 1.17
C THR A 6 -27.41 1.09 -0.01
N ASN A 7 -26.17 1.54 0.12
CA ASN A 7 -25.11 1.39 -0.90
C ASN A 7 -24.38 0.04 -0.80
N PHE A 8 -25.07 -1.01 -0.35
CA PHE A 8 -24.51 -2.36 -0.28
C PHE A 8 -25.55 -3.36 -0.78
N GLN A 9 -25.07 -4.44 -1.41
CA GLN A 9 -25.89 -5.55 -1.88
C GLN A 9 -25.76 -6.75 -0.92
N SER A 10 -26.58 -7.78 -1.07
CA SER A 10 -26.60 -8.95 -0.18
C SER A 10 -25.25 -9.69 -0.10
N PHE A 11 -24.43 -9.61 -1.14
CA PHE A 11 -23.07 -10.18 -1.14
C PHE A 11 -22.04 -9.35 -0.35
N GLN A 12 -22.41 -8.14 0.08
CA GLN A 12 -21.55 -7.22 0.83
C GLN A 12 -22.02 -7.12 2.29
N SER A 13 -21.08 -6.87 3.21
CA SER A 13 -21.43 -6.64 4.61
C SER A 13 -21.98 -5.24 4.83
N SER A 14 -23.13 -5.16 5.50
CA SER A 14 -23.78 -3.91 5.92
C SER A 14 -23.28 -3.36 7.26
N LYS A 15 -22.40 -4.10 7.97
CA LYS A 15 -22.03 -3.86 9.37
C LYS A 15 -21.05 -2.68 9.58
N GLY A 16 -21.20 -1.59 8.84
CA GLY A 16 -20.40 -0.37 9.04
C GLY A 16 -18.89 -0.55 8.82
N GLY A 17 -18.49 -1.55 8.01
CA GLY A 17 -17.10 -1.75 7.65
C GLY A 17 -16.54 -0.59 6.82
N ARG A 18 -15.23 -0.34 6.93
CA ARG A 18 -14.54 0.60 6.04
C ARG A 18 -14.39 -0.02 4.66
N MET A 19 -14.67 0.76 3.62
CA MET A 19 -14.37 0.40 2.24
C MET A 19 -12.89 0.72 1.93
N ILE A 20 -12.29 -0.07 1.05
CA ILE A 20 -11.02 0.28 0.42
C ILE A 20 -11.36 1.01 -0.87
N PRO A 21 -11.05 2.30 -1.02
CA PRO A 21 -11.22 2.98 -2.29
C PRO A 21 -10.18 2.46 -3.27
N LEU A 22 -10.64 1.82 -4.34
CA LEU A 22 -9.84 1.47 -5.50
C LEU A 22 -10.56 2.02 -6.72
N TYR A 23 -10.02 3.09 -7.28
CA TYR A 23 -10.60 3.76 -8.44
C TYR A 23 -10.26 2.98 -9.71
N PHE A 24 -11.16 3.03 -10.69
CA PHE A 24 -10.96 2.31 -11.96
C PHE A 24 -9.73 2.80 -12.72
N ASP A 25 -9.35 4.07 -12.62
CA ASP A 25 -8.11 4.59 -13.23
C ASP A 25 -6.85 3.86 -12.71
N MET A 26 -6.82 3.53 -11.41
CA MET A 26 -5.75 2.72 -10.82
C MET A 26 -5.87 1.26 -11.27
N PHE A 27 -7.06 0.68 -11.16
CA PHE A 27 -7.28 -0.74 -11.50
C PHE A 27 -6.96 -1.03 -12.98
N ASP A 28 -7.35 -0.14 -13.88
CA ASP A 28 -7.16 -0.29 -15.33
C ASP A 28 -5.78 0.20 -15.80
N SER A 29 -4.95 0.75 -14.89
CA SER A 29 -3.60 1.20 -15.24
C SER A 29 -2.70 0.03 -15.64
N GLU A 30 -1.81 0.28 -16.59
CA GLU A 30 -0.79 -0.71 -17.00
C GLU A 30 0.03 -1.19 -15.79
N ALA A 31 0.44 -0.25 -14.93
CA ALA A 31 1.16 -0.57 -13.69
C ALA A 31 0.42 -1.60 -12.82
N TRP A 32 -0.89 -1.46 -12.65
CA TRP A 32 -1.69 -2.38 -11.85
C TRP A 32 -1.84 -3.75 -12.52
N GLN A 33 -2.10 -3.75 -13.83
CA GLN A 33 -2.26 -4.98 -14.62
C GLN A 33 -0.97 -5.80 -14.69
N SER A 34 0.20 -5.16 -14.57
CA SER A 34 1.49 -5.83 -14.51
C SER A 34 1.84 -6.43 -13.15
N LEU A 35 1.09 -6.12 -12.09
CA LEU A 35 1.35 -6.68 -10.75
C LEU A 35 0.96 -8.16 -10.66
N SER A 36 1.77 -8.91 -9.92
CA SER A 36 1.44 -10.26 -9.47
C SER A 36 0.24 -10.24 -8.52
N ALA A 37 -0.54 -11.32 -8.54
CA ALA A 37 -1.69 -11.48 -7.63
C ALA A 37 -1.30 -11.35 -6.15
N ASN A 38 -0.08 -11.75 -5.77
CA ASN A 38 0.43 -11.59 -4.40
C ASN A 38 0.78 -10.13 -4.08
N ALA A 39 1.32 -9.36 -5.03
CA ALA A 39 1.57 -7.94 -4.86
C ALA A 39 0.25 -7.15 -4.73
N ILE A 40 -0.74 -7.45 -5.56
CA ILE A 40 -2.10 -6.89 -5.43
C ILE A 40 -2.67 -7.20 -4.04
N LYS A 41 -2.60 -8.46 -3.60
CA LYS A 41 -3.06 -8.88 -2.26
C LYS A 41 -2.36 -8.08 -1.17
N LEU A 42 -1.03 -7.94 -1.22
CA LEU A 42 -0.26 -7.14 -0.26
C LEU A 42 -0.68 -5.67 -0.26
N TYR A 43 -0.85 -5.08 -1.44
CA TYR A 43 -1.27 -3.68 -1.58
C TYR A 43 -2.65 -3.43 -0.97
N LEU A 44 -3.61 -4.33 -1.19
CA LEU A 44 -4.94 -4.26 -0.56
C LEU A 44 -4.85 -4.36 0.98
N HIS A 45 -3.95 -5.19 1.51
CA HIS A 45 -3.68 -5.23 2.95
C HIS A 45 -3.09 -3.91 3.46
N MET A 46 -2.20 -3.27 2.71
CA MET A 46 -1.67 -1.94 3.04
C MET A 46 -2.76 -0.87 2.99
N LEU A 47 -3.59 -0.84 1.94
CA LEU A 47 -4.72 0.09 1.80
C LEU A 47 -5.72 -0.05 2.95
N ARG A 48 -5.98 -1.26 3.46
CA ARG A 48 -6.82 -1.46 4.64
C ARG A 48 -6.30 -0.73 5.89
N LYS A 49 -4.99 -0.48 5.98
CA LYS A 49 -4.35 0.27 7.07
C LYS A 49 -4.35 1.78 6.84
N TYR A 50 -4.67 2.23 5.63
CA TYR A 50 -4.81 3.66 5.34
C TYR A 50 -5.98 4.26 6.12
N ALA A 51 -5.75 5.46 6.63
CA ALA A 51 -6.71 6.28 7.34
C ALA A 51 -6.48 7.74 6.98
N ALA A 52 -7.57 8.42 6.64
CA ALA A 52 -7.60 9.84 6.32
C ALA A 52 -8.75 10.51 7.08
N LYS A 53 -8.50 11.73 7.55
CA LYS A 53 -9.51 12.58 8.19
C LYS A 53 -9.73 13.80 7.30
N TYR A 54 -10.99 14.03 6.94
CA TYR A 54 -11.41 15.18 6.14
C TYR A 54 -12.26 16.13 6.99
N VAL A 55 -12.14 17.43 6.74
CA VAL A 55 -12.96 18.49 7.35
C VAL A 55 -13.41 19.41 6.23
N LYS A 56 -14.73 19.62 6.09
CA LYS A 56 -15.32 20.44 5.00
C LYS A 56 -14.86 20.05 3.59
N GLY A 57 -14.59 18.76 3.36
CA GLY A 57 -14.13 18.24 2.07
C GLY A 57 -12.61 18.28 1.88
N GLU A 58 -11.87 18.94 2.76
CA GLU A 58 -10.40 19.04 2.68
C GLU A 58 -9.71 17.99 3.55
N LEU A 59 -8.60 17.46 3.06
CA LEU A 59 -7.80 16.49 3.80
C LEU A 59 -7.06 17.19 4.94
N LEU A 60 -7.46 16.91 6.19
CA LEU A 60 -6.79 17.45 7.38
C LEU A 60 -5.52 16.68 7.72
N ARG A 61 -5.59 15.34 7.71
CA ARG A 61 -4.43 14.46 7.97
C ARG A 61 -4.67 13.05 7.44
N CYS A 62 -3.59 12.35 7.09
CA CYS A 62 -3.61 10.92 6.78
C CYS A 62 -2.30 10.24 7.19
N ASN A 63 -2.29 8.92 7.18
CA ASN A 63 -1.09 8.10 7.41
C ASN A 63 -0.48 7.55 6.12
N LYS A 64 -0.60 8.28 4.99
CA LYS A 64 -0.12 7.78 3.69
C LYS A 64 1.36 7.38 3.69
N ASP A 65 2.17 8.03 4.53
CA ASP A 65 3.61 7.81 4.70
C ASP A 65 3.93 7.07 6.01
N ASN A 66 2.93 6.46 6.65
CA ASN A 66 3.07 5.74 7.91
C ASN A 66 2.26 4.44 7.91
N ILE A 67 2.63 3.54 6.99
CA ILE A 67 2.07 2.19 6.87
C ILE A 67 3.14 1.18 7.28
N SER A 68 2.83 0.30 8.22
CA SER A 68 3.73 -0.77 8.64
C SER A 68 3.14 -2.15 8.31
N MET A 69 4.00 -3.11 8.00
CA MET A 69 3.63 -4.52 7.83
C MET A 69 4.53 -5.40 8.70
N PRO A 70 4.24 -5.53 10.01
CA PRO A 70 4.99 -6.39 10.91
C PRO A 70 4.98 -7.86 10.46
N ARG A 71 6.04 -8.61 10.81
CA ARG A 71 6.15 -10.04 10.51
C ARG A 71 4.97 -10.86 11.01
N SER A 72 4.47 -10.55 12.20
CA SER A 72 3.28 -11.19 12.78
C SER A 72 1.98 -10.92 12.00
N GLU A 73 1.95 -9.87 11.16
CA GLU A 73 0.80 -9.56 10.31
C GLU A 73 0.92 -10.23 8.94
N TYR A 74 2.02 -10.02 8.21
CA TYR A 74 2.11 -10.54 6.84
C TYR A 74 2.20 -12.07 6.79
N LEU A 75 2.78 -12.72 7.82
CA LEU A 75 2.87 -14.18 7.87
C LEU A 75 1.50 -14.86 7.96
N LYS A 76 0.43 -14.12 8.29
CA LYS A 76 -0.94 -14.65 8.28
C LYS A 76 -1.46 -14.92 6.87
N PHE A 77 -0.85 -14.34 5.84
CA PHE A 77 -1.38 -14.44 4.47
C PHE A 77 -0.33 -14.61 3.37
N MET A 78 0.97 -14.51 3.69
CA MET A 78 2.07 -14.81 2.77
C MET A 78 3.39 -15.13 3.50
N ALA A 79 4.24 -15.95 2.87
CA ALA A 79 5.58 -16.25 3.38
C ALA A 79 6.52 -15.04 3.29
N LYS A 80 7.57 -15.02 4.13
CA LYS A 80 8.56 -13.92 4.17
C LYS A 80 9.18 -13.61 2.80
N ASN A 81 9.64 -14.63 2.08
CA ASN A 81 10.30 -14.43 0.77
C ASN A 81 9.32 -13.85 -0.26
N THR A 82 8.06 -14.29 -0.23
CA THR A 82 7.01 -13.74 -1.09
C THR A 82 6.72 -12.29 -0.73
N PHE A 83 6.58 -11.98 0.57
CA PHE A 83 6.39 -10.61 1.05
C PHE A 83 7.49 -9.66 0.55
N GLU A 84 8.75 -10.06 0.68
CA GLU A 84 9.89 -9.26 0.25
C GLU A 84 9.89 -9.00 -1.26
N LYS A 85 9.58 -10.03 -2.08
CA LYS A 85 9.43 -9.87 -3.53
C LYS A 85 8.27 -8.95 -3.88
N CYS A 86 7.12 -9.10 -3.22
CA CYS A 86 5.97 -8.23 -3.46
C CYS A 86 6.22 -6.79 -3.04
N VAL A 87 7.01 -6.54 -1.98
CA VAL A 87 7.42 -5.19 -1.62
C VAL A 87 8.31 -4.58 -2.71
N ASP A 88 9.31 -5.31 -3.20
CA ASP A 88 10.16 -4.84 -4.30
C ASP A 88 9.32 -4.52 -5.53
N GLU A 89 8.43 -5.45 -5.90
CA GLU A 89 7.50 -5.29 -7.02
C GLU A 89 6.63 -4.03 -6.89
N LEU A 90 5.98 -3.82 -5.74
CA LEU A 90 5.16 -2.63 -5.52
C LEU A 90 5.97 -1.32 -5.55
N ILE A 91 7.26 -1.35 -5.20
CA ILE A 91 8.16 -0.19 -5.35
C ILE A 91 8.52 0.01 -6.83
N ASP A 92 8.87 -1.07 -7.53
CA ASP A 92 9.30 -1.07 -8.92
C ASP A 92 8.18 -0.65 -9.89
N TYR A 93 6.91 -0.87 -9.53
CA TYR A 93 5.73 -0.35 -10.25
C TYR A 93 5.22 1.00 -9.71
N GLY A 94 5.88 1.58 -8.72
CA GLY A 94 5.60 2.95 -8.24
C GLY A 94 4.37 3.09 -7.34
N PHE A 95 3.89 2.00 -6.72
CA PHE A 95 2.74 2.01 -5.81
C PHE A 95 3.11 2.36 -4.36
N ILE A 96 4.32 1.99 -3.93
CA ILE A 96 4.82 2.28 -2.58
C ILE A 96 6.29 2.74 -2.62
N ARG A 97 6.78 3.21 -1.47
CA ARG A 97 8.18 3.55 -1.21
C ARG A 97 8.52 3.30 0.25
N ILE A 98 9.78 3.12 0.57
CA ILE A 98 10.23 3.13 1.97
C ILE A 98 10.31 4.58 2.47
N VAL A 99 9.83 4.79 3.70
CA VAL A 99 9.87 6.08 4.41
C VAL A 99 10.87 6.02 5.56
N GLU A 100 10.84 4.93 6.35
CA GLU A 100 11.78 4.69 7.45
C GLU A 100 12.26 3.24 7.40
N TYR A 101 13.58 3.05 7.42
CA TYR A 101 14.18 1.73 7.54
C TYR A 101 14.17 1.28 9.00
N LYS A 102 14.14 -0.04 9.20
CA LYS A 102 14.33 -0.61 10.53
C LYS A 102 15.80 -0.38 10.98
N PRO A 103 16.07 0.12 12.20
CA PRO A 103 17.42 0.16 12.76
C PRO A 103 17.99 -1.25 12.97
N MET A 104 19.31 -1.39 12.82
CA MET A 104 20.05 -2.63 13.07
C MET A 104 19.86 -3.14 14.52
N ALA A 105 20.04 -4.45 14.69
CA ALA A 105 19.75 -5.32 15.85
C ALA A 105 19.40 -4.64 17.21
N GLY A 106 18.27 -5.07 17.80
CA GLY A 106 17.85 -4.73 19.17
C GLY A 106 16.61 -3.83 19.27
N SER A 107 16.26 -3.11 18.20
CA SER A 107 15.06 -2.25 18.20
C SER A 107 13.78 -3.02 17.82
N ARG A 108 12.68 -2.76 18.56
CA ARG A 108 11.32 -3.23 18.20
C ARG A 108 10.70 -2.47 17.01
N LYS A 109 11.48 -1.62 16.33
CA LYS A 109 11.00 -0.81 15.22
C LYS A 109 10.76 -1.67 13.98
N VAL A 110 9.77 -1.27 13.17
CA VAL A 110 9.36 -1.91 11.92
C VAL A 110 9.62 -0.97 10.75
N ILE A 111 9.78 -1.50 9.54
CA ILE A 111 9.89 -0.68 8.34
C ILE A 111 8.58 0.10 8.16
N ILE A 112 8.71 1.38 7.84
CA ILE A 112 7.60 2.26 7.49
C ILE A 112 7.59 2.48 5.99
N TYR A 113 6.45 2.20 5.39
CA TYR A 113 6.16 2.37 3.97
C TYR A 113 5.24 3.58 3.77
N GLY A 114 5.38 4.21 2.62
CA GLY A 114 4.47 5.23 2.11
C GLY A 114 3.86 4.82 0.79
N PHE A 115 2.62 5.23 0.54
CA PHE A 115 2.02 5.15 -0.79
C PHE A 115 2.71 6.14 -1.73
N ASN A 116 2.83 5.75 -2.99
CA ASN A 116 3.47 6.54 -4.04
C ASN A 116 2.50 6.66 -5.23
N ASP A 117 2.57 7.77 -5.95
CA ASP A 117 1.76 8.04 -7.13
C ASP A 117 2.54 7.86 -8.44
N MET A 118 3.78 7.38 -8.37
CA MET A 118 4.63 7.13 -9.52
C MET A 118 4.05 6.09 -10.49
N TRP A 119 3.19 5.17 -10.03
CA TRP A 119 2.43 4.26 -10.89
C TRP A 119 1.66 4.98 -12.00
N LYS A 120 1.22 6.23 -11.77
CA LYS A 120 0.53 7.07 -12.77
C LYS A 120 1.42 7.46 -13.95
N LYS A 121 2.73 7.30 -13.81
CA LYS A 121 3.72 7.61 -14.84
C LYS A 121 4.33 6.35 -15.47
N TYR A 122 3.94 5.16 -15.01
CA TYR A 122 4.44 3.89 -15.54
C TYR A 122 4.27 3.82 -17.07
N GLY A 123 5.27 3.27 -17.75
CA GLY A 123 5.32 3.20 -19.22
C GLY A 123 5.66 4.52 -19.92
N THR A 124 5.96 5.60 -19.19
CA THR A 124 6.35 6.91 -19.77
C THR A 124 7.79 7.29 -19.42
N ASP A 125 8.39 8.20 -20.17
CA ASP A 125 9.72 8.76 -19.88
C ASP A 125 9.83 9.46 -18.52
N LYS A 126 8.68 9.80 -17.90
CA LYS A 126 8.61 10.42 -16.58
C LYS A 126 8.65 9.39 -15.45
N PHE A 127 8.51 8.11 -15.76
CA PHE A 127 8.58 7.03 -14.79
C PHE A 127 10.00 6.92 -14.23
N HIS A 128 10.13 6.99 -12.91
CA HIS A 128 11.40 6.73 -12.25
C HIS A 128 11.17 6.20 -10.84
N VAL A 129 11.93 5.18 -10.47
CA VAL A 129 11.96 4.64 -9.10
C VAL A 129 13.29 5.03 -8.49
N LYS A 130 13.25 5.84 -7.42
CA LYS A 130 14.47 6.33 -6.79
C LYS A 130 15.12 5.23 -5.94
N GLU A 131 16.44 5.21 -5.87
CA GLU A 131 17.18 4.21 -5.09
C GLU A 131 16.85 4.28 -3.60
N GLU A 132 16.59 5.47 -3.06
CA GLU A 132 16.15 5.63 -1.66
C GLU A 132 14.75 5.08 -1.37
N TRP A 133 13.94 4.76 -2.39
CA TRP A 133 12.63 4.14 -2.19
C TRP A 133 12.73 2.63 -2.04
N LYS A 134 13.80 2.03 -2.55
CA LYS A 134 14.00 0.60 -2.60
C LYS A 134 14.41 0.04 -1.24
N ARG A 135 14.10 -1.24 -1.01
CA ARG A 135 14.71 -1.99 0.10
C ARG A 135 16.23 -1.91 -0.03
N ALA A 136 16.93 -1.85 1.09
CA ALA A 136 18.38 -1.74 1.14
C ALA A 136 19.06 -3.01 0.58
N LYS A 137 19.11 -3.13 -0.75
CA LYS A 137 19.83 -4.21 -1.44
C LYS A 137 21.33 -3.93 -1.54
N HIS A 138 21.81 -2.80 -1.01
CA HIS A 138 23.19 -2.30 -1.19
C HIS A 138 23.89 -1.74 0.06
N ARG A 139 23.31 -1.86 1.26
CA ARG A 139 24.02 -1.47 2.49
C ARG A 139 23.78 -2.49 3.56
N SER A 140 24.88 -3.03 4.05
CA SER A 140 25.04 -3.91 5.21
C SER A 140 24.20 -3.45 6.40
N TYR A 141 22.94 -3.87 6.45
CA TYR A 141 22.09 -3.76 7.62
C TYR A 141 21.22 -5.02 7.70
N ILE A 142 21.87 -6.11 8.09
CA ILE A 142 21.28 -7.28 8.73
C ILE A 142 21.74 -7.24 10.18
#